data_AF-A0A656QT22-F1
#
_entry.id   AF-A0A656QT22-F1
#
_cell.length_a   1.000
_cell.length_b   1.000
_cell.length_c   1.000
_cell.angle_alpha   90.00
_cell.angle_beta   90.00
_cell.angle_gamma   90.00
#
_symmetry.space_group_name_H-M   'P 1'
#
loop_
_entity.id
_entity.type
_entity.pdbx_description
1 polymer ?
#
loop_
_entity_poly.entity_id
_entity_poly.type
_entity_poly.pdbx_seq_one_letter_code
_entity_poly.pdbx_strand_id
1 'polypeptide(L)'
;MKYTDQDQRVEELQVALSRAFDARKTPFVGVVDEGYDIVINVSWAIETGRDTTLDARCSVVLRIAARQFERYGAMDTAQRLIVQDRVIAHVRSAFDQSRSGQANANECSLELRAADDWFDTPDTP
;
A
#
# COMPACT_ATOMS: atom_id res chain seq x y z
N MET A 1 19.22 -2.75 -19.09
CA MET A 1 19.35 -3.16 -17.67
C MET A 1 18.66 -2.09 -16.82
N LYS A 2 17.38 -2.27 -16.49
CA LYS A 2 16.56 -1.33 -15.68
C LYS A 2 15.60 -2.04 -14.69
N TYR A 3 15.69 -3.38 -14.61
CA TYR A 3 14.84 -4.19 -13.74
C TYR A 3 15.14 -3.93 -12.25
N THR A 4 16.41 -3.75 -11.90
CA THR A 4 16.86 -3.59 -10.51
C THR A 4 16.38 -2.30 -9.82
N ASP A 5 16.07 -1.24 -10.57
CA ASP A 5 15.56 0.01 -9.97
C ASP A 5 14.05 -0.08 -9.72
N GLN A 6 13.29 -0.64 -10.67
CA GLN A 6 11.85 -0.83 -10.50
C GLN A 6 11.54 -1.80 -9.35
N ASP A 7 12.26 -2.92 -9.25
CA ASP A 7 12.12 -3.86 -8.14
C ASP A 7 12.47 -3.19 -6.80
N GLN A 8 13.50 -2.34 -6.76
CA GLN A 8 13.88 -1.60 -5.57
C GLN A 8 12.83 -0.55 -5.16
N ARG A 9 12.26 0.18 -6.13
CA ARG A 9 11.17 1.14 -5.86
C ARG A 9 9.92 0.42 -5.36
N VAL A 10 9.66 -0.78 -5.89
CA VAL A 10 8.55 -1.61 -5.44
C VAL A 10 8.78 -1.97 -3.98
N GLU A 11 9.92 -2.57 -3.66
CA GLU A 11 10.28 -2.96 -2.29
C GLU A 11 10.17 -1.77 -1.33
N GLU A 12 10.62 -0.58 -1.73
CA GLU A 12 10.51 0.63 -0.93
C GLU A 12 9.05 0.97 -0.58
N LEU A 13 8.14 0.94 -1.55
CA LEU A 13 6.71 1.21 -1.33
C LEU A 13 6.04 0.09 -0.54
N GLN A 14 6.44 -1.17 -0.75
CA GLN A 14 5.98 -2.30 0.04
C GLN A 14 6.37 -2.15 1.52
N VAL A 15 7.62 -1.76 1.80
CA VAL A 15 8.12 -1.50 3.15
C VAL A 15 7.39 -0.30 3.77
N ALA A 16 7.14 0.76 3.02
CA ALA A 16 6.38 1.91 3.51
C ALA A 16 4.95 1.49 3.92
N LEU A 17 4.25 0.75 3.05
CA LEU A 17 2.92 0.22 3.33
C LEU A 17 2.91 -0.77 4.49
N SER A 18 4.00 -1.53 4.69
CA SER A 18 4.11 -2.45 5.82
C SER A 18 4.05 -1.75 7.17
N ARG A 19 4.55 -0.50 7.23
CA ARG A 19 4.56 0.37 8.43
C ARG A 19 3.23 1.10 8.63
N ALA A 20 2.34 1.06 7.63
CA ALA A 20 1.03 1.71 7.72
C ALA A 20 0.14 1.04 8.78
N PHE A 21 0.33 -0.24 9.06
CA PHE A 21 -0.52 -0.99 9.97
C PHE A 21 0.32 -1.53 11.13
N ASP A 22 -0.17 -1.36 12.36
CA ASP A 22 0.51 -1.77 13.59
C ASP A 22 0.40 -3.30 13.79
N ALA A 23 0.82 -4.05 12.79
CA ALA A 23 0.66 -5.50 12.72
C ALA A 23 1.88 -6.18 13.35
N ARG A 24 1.64 -7.07 14.33
CA ARG A 24 2.69 -7.90 14.94
C ARG A 24 3.39 -8.85 13.95
N LYS A 25 2.79 -9.09 12.79
CA LYS A 25 3.33 -9.95 11.72
C LYS A 25 3.65 -9.09 10.51
N THR A 26 4.83 -9.31 9.93
CA THR A 26 5.26 -8.66 8.69
C THR A 26 4.19 -8.87 7.63
N PRO A 27 3.59 -7.80 7.09
CA PRO A 27 2.57 -7.94 6.10
C PRO A 27 3.16 -8.57 4.84
N PHE A 28 2.41 -9.48 4.22
CA PHE A 28 2.82 -10.04 2.94
C PHE A 28 2.62 -8.97 1.88
N VAL A 29 3.66 -8.74 1.08
CA VAL A 29 3.58 -7.85 -0.07
C VAL A 29 4.01 -8.55 -1.35
N GLY A 30 3.10 -8.62 -2.32
CA GLY A 30 3.34 -9.26 -3.62
C GLY A 30 3.08 -8.28 -4.75
N VAL A 31 3.89 -8.36 -5.81
CA VAL A 31 3.74 -7.54 -7.02
C VAL A 31 3.45 -8.39 -8.25
N VAL A 32 2.48 -7.94 -9.02
CA VAL A 32 2.23 -8.42 -10.38
C VAL A 32 2.32 -7.21 -11.31
N ASP A 33 3.24 -7.28 -12.28
CA ASP A 33 3.29 -6.34 -13.39
C ASP A 33 2.33 -6.85 -14.47
N GLU A 34 1.20 -6.16 -14.64
CA GLU A 34 0.21 -6.46 -15.68
C GLU A 34 0.45 -5.62 -16.96
N GLY A 35 1.66 -5.06 -17.11
CA GLY A 35 2.10 -4.24 -18.25
C GLY A 35 1.63 -2.79 -18.21
N TYR A 36 0.37 -2.55 -17.81
CA TYR A 36 -0.18 -1.19 -17.66
C TYR A 36 -0.33 -0.75 -16.20
N ASP A 37 -0.46 -1.71 -15.28
CA ASP A 37 -0.64 -1.48 -13.87
C ASP A 37 0.36 -2.34 -13.07
N ILE A 38 0.87 -1.77 -12.00
CA ILE A 38 1.61 -2.46 -10.93
C ILE A 38 0.62 -2.73 -9.82
N VAL A 39 0.42 -4.01 -9.51
CA VAL A 39 -0.52 -4.46 -8.49
C VAL A 39 0.24 -4.84 -7.24
N ILE A 40 0.02 -4.12 -6.13
CA ILE A 40 0.62 -4.39 -4.83
C ILE A 40 -0.45 -4.97 -3.91
N ASN A 41 -0.25 -6.21 -3.46
CA ASN A 41 -1.12 -6.84 -2.47
C ASN A 41 -0.51 -6.67 -1.09
N VAL A 42 -1.14 -5.97 -0.16
CA VAL A 42 -0.69 -5.86 1.23
C VAL A 42 -1.70 -6.58 2.11
N SER A 43 -1.26 -7.46 3.01
CA SER A 43 -2.14 -8.11 3.98
C SER A 43 -1.57 -8.06 5.39
N TRP A 44 -2.41 -7.78 6.38
CA TRP A 44 -2.03 -7.68 7.79
C TRP A 44 -3.04 -8.38 8.70
N ALA A 45 -2.55 -8.83 9.86
CA ALA A 45 -3.41 -9.36 10.91
C ALA A 45 -4.02 -8.22 11.72
N ILE A 46 -5.29 -8.35 12.08
CA ILE A 46 -5.97 -7.51 13.05
C ILE A 46 -6.01 -8.27 14.37
N GLU A 47 -5.66 -7.62 15.48
CA GLU A 47 -5.75 -8.24 16.81
C GLU A 47 -7.23 -8.46 17.18
N THR A 48 -7.68 -9.71 17.12
CA THR A 48 -9.02 -10.14 17.53
C THR A 48 -9.00 -10.81 18.90
N GLY A 49 -8.56 -10.09 19.94
CA GLY A 49 -8.58 -10.61 21.31
C GLY A 49 -7.70 -11.85 21.55
N ARG A 50 -7.57 -12.26 22.81
CA ARG A 50 -6.51 -13.17 23.29
C ARG A 50 -6.64 -14.65 22.91
N ASP A 51 -7.66 -15.07 22.15
CA ASP A 51 -8.04 -16.48 22.12
C ASP A 51 -8.63 -16.98 20.80
N THR A 52 -8.12 -16.54 19.65
CA THR A 52 -8.48 -17.14 18.36
C THR A 52 -7.24 -17.66 17.62
N THR A 53 -7.23 -18.97 17.34
CA THR A 53 -6.25 -19.65 16.47
C THR A 53 -6.33 -19.19 15.00
N LEU A 54 -7.35 -18.40 14.66
CA LEU A 54 -7.51 -17.67 13.42
C LEU A 54 -7.20 -16.20 13.69
N ASP A 55 -6.04 -15.73 13.22
CA ASP A 55 -5.79 -14.30 13.08
C ASP A 55 -6.77 -13.77 12.04
N ALA A 56 -7.66 -12.88 12.42
CA ALA A 56 -8.50 -12.22 11.45
C ALA A 56 -7.64 -11.26 10.61
N ARG A 57 -7.83 -11.29 9.28
CA ARG A 57 -6.91 -10.65 8.33
C ARG A 57 -7.60 -9.60 7.50
N CYS A 58 -6.87 -8.52 7.26
CA CYS A 58 -7.22 -7.57 6.24
C CYS A 58 -6.23 -7.58 5.10
N SER A 59 -6.73 -7.36 3.90
CA SER A 59 -5.91 -7.19 2.71
C SER A 59 -6.36 -5.99 1.89
N VAL A 60 -5.41 -5.33 1.26
CA VAL A 60 -5.64 -4.35 0.21
C VAL A 60 -4.89 -4.76 -1.04
N VAL A 61 -5.57 -4.71 -2.17
CA VAL A 61 -5.00 -4.78 -3.51
C VAL A 61 -4.91 -3.35 -4.02
N LEU A 62 -3.71 -2.81 -4.11
CA LEU A 62 -3.45 -1.48 -4.63
C LEU A 62 -2.98 -1.56 -6.08
N ARG A 63 -3.76 -1.02 -7.01
CA ARG A 63 -3.42 -0.89 -8.42
C ARG A 63 -2.84 0.50 -8.69
N ILE A 64 -1.63 0.54 -9.22
CA ILE A 64 -0.90 1.77 -9.56
C ILE A 64 -0.63 1.74 -11.06
N ALA A 65 -0.94 2.81 -11.79
CA ALA A 65 -0.62 2.85 -13.20
C ALA A 65 0.91 2.90 -13.40
N ALA A 66 1.45 2.16 -14.38
CA ALA A 66 2.88 2.11 -14.66
C ALA A 66 3.49 3.51 -14.79
N ARG A 67 2.81 4.45 -15.46
CA ARG A 67 3.21 5.86 -15.57
C ARG A 67 3.37 6.58 -14.22
N GLN A 68 2.51 6.29 -13.25
CA GLN A 68 2.60 6.87 -11.91
C GLN A 68 3.83 6.35 -11.20
N PHE A 69 4.12 5.06 -11.37
CA PHE A 69 5.25 4.41 -10.75
C PHE A 69 6.59 4.78 -11.40
N GLU A 70 6.61 5.02 -12.71
CA GLU A 70 7.76 5.60 -13.40
C GLU A 70 8.10 6.99 -12.87
N ARG A 71 7.09 7.85 -12.66
CA ARG A 71 7.28 9.16 -12.00
C ARG A 71 7.86 9.00 -10.60
N TYR A 72 7.31 8.07 -9.81
CA TYR A 72 7.82 7.75 -8.48
C TYR A 72 9.29 7.30 -8.50
N GLY A 73 9.68 6.50 -9.48
CA GLY A 73 11.07 6.07 -9.63
C GLY A 73 12.03 7.21 -9.95
N ALA A 74 11.57 8.21 -10.71
CA ALA A 74 12.38 9.38 -11.10
C ALA A 74 12.54 10.44 -9.98
N MET A 75 11.76 10.36 -8.90
CA MET A 75 11.81 11.30 -7.79
C MET A 75 13.10 11.19 -6.97
N ASP A 76 13.42 12.23 -6.21
CA ASP A 76 14.40 12.11 -5.13
C ASP A 76 13.81 11.42 -3.88
N THR A 77 14.65 11.16 -2.87
CA THR A 77 14.21 10.49 -1.64
C THR A 77 13.17 11.29 -0.86
N ALA A 78 13.25 12.62 -0.82
CA ALA A 78 12.31 13.45 -0.06
C ALA A 78 10.93 13.44 -0.73
N GLN A 79 10.90 13.57 -2.05
CA GLN A 79 9.70 13.45 -2.87
C GLN A 79 9.03 12.08 -2.72
N ARG A 80 9.81 10.99 -2.76
CA ARG A 80 9.27 9.64 -2.55
C ARG A 80 8.67 9.45 -1.17
N LEU A 81 9.27 9.99 -0.11
CA LEU A 81 8.69 9.93 1.24
C LEU A 81 7.32 10.64 1.32
N ILE A 82 7.15 11.79 0.65
CA ILE A 82 5.86 12.50 0.58
C ILE A 82 4.80 11.62 -0.10
N VAL A 83 5.16 10.97 -1.21
CA VAL A 83 4.26 10.06 -1.92
C VAL A 83 3.91 8.85 -1.05
N GLN A 84 4.90 8.23 -0.40
CA GLN A 84 4.69 7.12 0.52
C GLN A 84 3.69 7.49 1.63
N ASP A 85 3.88 8.63 2.30
CA ASP A 85 2.97 9.10 3.36
C ASP A 85 1.55 9.32 2.83
N ARG A 86 1.41 9.86 1.61
CA ARG A 86 0.10 10.07 0.98
C ARG A 86 -0.59 8.75 0.64
N VAL A 87 0.12 7.80 0.02
CA VAL A 87 -0.43 6.48 -0.28
C VAL A 87 -0.85 5.77 1.01
N ILE A 88 -0.03 5.83 2.06
CA ILE A 88 -0.34 5.29 3.39
C ILE A 88 -1.63 5.92 3.94
N ALA A 89 -1.77 7.24 3.85
CA ALA A 89 -2.96 7.95 4.33
C ALA A 89 -4.25 7.51 3.61
N HIS A 90 -4.20 7.36 2.28
CA HIS A 90 -5.37 6.89 1.51
C HIS A 90 -5.73 5.44 1.83
N VAL A 91 -4.72 4.56 1.92
CA VAL A 91 -4.92 3.15 2.26
C VAL A 91 -5.51 3.00 3.67
N ARG A 92 -5.03 3.76 4.65
CA ARG A 92 -5.60 3.82 6.01
C ARG A 92 -7.03 4.34 6.01
N SER A 93 -7.30 5.44 5.31
CA SER A 93 -8.63 6.03 5.24
C SER A 93 -9.65 5.05 4.62
N ALA A 94 -9.28 4.35 3.55
CA ALA A 94 -10.13 3.33 2.94
C ALA A 94 -10.42 2.17 3.90
N PHE A 95 -9.41 1.75 4.67
CA PHE A 95 -9.59 0.75 5.71
C PHE A 95 -10.55 1.20 6.80
N ASP A 96 -10.34 2.39 7.38
CA ASP A 96 -11.20 2.93 8.43
C ASP A 96 -12.65 3.08 7.93
N GLN A 97 -12.84 3.54 6.69
CA GLN A 97 -14.15 3.64 6.06
C GLN A 97 -14.81 2.28 5.87
N SER A 98 -14.07 1.26 5.44
CA SER A 98 -14.62 -0.09 5.24
C SER A 98 -15.13 -0.73 6.53
N ARG A 99 -14.56 -0.34 7.67
CA ARG A 99 -14.92 -0.85 9.00
C ARG A 99 -16.01 -0.03 9.68
N SER A 100 -16.18 1.21 9.28
CA SER A 100 -17.17 2.11 9.87
C SER A 100 -18.58 1.52 9.73
N GLY A 101 -19.25 1.31 10.87
CA GLY A 101 -20.62 0.79 10.92
C GLY A 101 -20.75 -0.74 10.81
N GLN A 102 -19.65 -1.50 10.73
CA GLN A 102 -19.71 -2.96 10.70
C GLN A 102 -19.64 -3.57 12.11
N ALA A 103 -20.60 -4.43 12.45
CA ALA A 103 -20.64 -5.11 13.75
C ALA A 103 -19.54 -6.18 13.94
N ASN A 104 -19.05 -6.77 12.85
CA ASN A 104 -18.01 -7.81 12.83
C ASN A 104 -16.92 -7.47 11.78
N ALA A 105 -16.10 -6.47 12.06
CA ALA A 105 -15.01 -6.01 11.20
C ALA A 105 -13.74 -6.89 11.30
N ASN A 106 -13.91 -8.20 11.46
CA ASN A 106 -12.80 -9.12 11.75
C ASN A 106 -11.98 -9.41 10.49
N GLU A 107 -12.60 -9.46 9.31
CA GLU A 107 -11.90 -9.66 8.04
C GLU A 107 -12.29 -8.56 7.05
N CYS A 108 -11.34 -8.11 6.23
CA CYS A 108 -11.62 -7.17 5.15
C CYS A 108 -10.74 -7.42 3.93
N SER A 109 -11.31 -7.20 2.75
CA SER A 109 -10.57 -7.19 1.50
C SER A 109 -10.96 -5.95 0.72
N LEU A 110 -9.97 -5.13 0.38
CA LEU A 110 -10.13 -3.87 -0.30
C LEU A 110 -9.42 -3.91 -1.64
N GLU A 111 -10.02 -3.33 -2.66
CA GLU A 111 -9.35 -3.05 -3.93
C GLU A 111 -9.34 -1.53 -4.13
N LEU A 112 -8.15 -0.97 -4.25
CA LEU A 112 -7.92 0.46 -4.44
C LEU A 112 -7.18 0.69 -5.75
N ARG A 113 -7.61 1.69 -6.50
CA ARG A 113 -6.86 2.23 -7.63
C ARG A 113 -6.27 3.57 -7.22
N ALA A 114 -4.95 3.70 -7.30
CA ALA A 114 -4.30 4.96 -7.01
C ALA A 114 -4.70 6.02 -8.05
N ALA A 115 -5.21 7.15 -7.56
CA ALA A 115 -5.42 8.31 -8.41
C ALA A 115 -4.06 8.98 -8.71
N ASP A 116 -3.99 9.74 -9.82
CA ASP A 116 -2.73 10.36 -10.27
C ASP A 116 -2.13 11.32 -9.23
N ASP A 117 -3.00 12.01 -8.51
CA ASP A 117 -2.67 12.99 -7.48
C ASP A 117 -2.02 12.35 -6.24
N TRP A 118 -2.11 11.03 -6.06
CA TRP A 118 -1.39 10.33 -4.99
C TRP A 118 0.13 10.39 -5.18
N PHE A 119 0.56 10.55 -6.43
CA PHE A 119 1.95 10.56 -6.85
C PHE A 119 2.44 11.96 -7.27
N ASP A 120 1.67 13.01 -6.99
CA ASP A 120 2.11 14.37 -7.26
C ASP A 120 2.99 14.89 -6.11
N THR A 121 4.04 15.64 -6.44
CA THR A 121 4.87 16.34 -5.45
C THR A 121 4.84 17.81 -5.76
N PRO A 122 4.92 18.70 -4.74
CA PRO A 122 5.10 20.12 -5.02
C PRO A 122 6.34 20.29 -5.91
N ASP A 123 6.23 21.09 -6.95
CA ASP A 123 7.36 21.40 -7.82
C ASP A 123 8.52 21.91 -6.95
N THR A 124 9.67 21.25 -7.05
CA THR A 124 10.88 21.71 -6.41
C THR A 124 11.26 23.06 -7.05
N PRO A 125 11.38 24.15 -6.29
CA PRO A 125 11.70 25.48 -6.84
C PRO A 125 13.10 25.55 -7.46
#